data_AF-A0A831NZZ3-F1
#
_entry.id   AF-A0A831NZZ3-F1
#
_cell.length_a   1.000
_cell.length_b   1.000
_cell.length_c   1.000
_cell.angle_alpha   90.00
_cell.angle_beta   90.00
_cell.angle_gamma   90.00
#
_symmetry.space_group_name_H-M   'P 1'
#
loop_
_entity.id
_entity.type
_entity.pdbx_description
1 polymer ?
#
loop_
_entity_poly.entity_id
_entity_poly.type
_entity_poly.pdbx_seq_one_letter_code
_entity_poly.pdbx_strand_id
1 'polypeptide(L)' 'VSDDEMYRVFNMGLGFLLIVPPDDADGVSDALAGAGEQVCRVGSITGRKDSDPPVIFD' A
#
# COMPACT_ATOMS: atom_id res chain seq x y z
N VAL A 1 -18.08 -14.53 3.38
CA VAL A 1 -16.90 -14.35 2.51
C VAL A 1 -15.69 -14.43 3.43
N SER A 2 -14.70 -15.26 3.13
CA SER A 2 -13.49 -15.29 3.96
C SER A 2 -12.67 -14.03 3.71
N ASP A 3 -11.80 -13.66 4.66
CA ASP A 3 -10.95 -12.49 4.51
C ASP A 3 -10.06 -12.59 3.26
N ASP A 4 -9.53 -13.78 2.97
CA ASP A 4 -8.74 -14.05 1.75
C ASP A 4 -9.52 -13.80 0.45
N GLU A 5 -10.83 -14.12 0.44
CA GLU A 5 -11.69 -13.87 -0.70
C GLU A 5 -11.99 -12.36 -0.84
N MET A 6 -12.15 -11.64 0.28
CA MET A 6 -12.35 -10.19 0.27
C MET A 6 -11.14 -9.45 -0.31
N TYR A 7 -9.92 -9.79 0.12
CA TYR A 7 -8.69 -9.13 -0.35
C TYR A 7 -8.39 -9.38 -1.84
N ARG A 8 -8.89 -10.47 -2.41
CA ARG A 8 -8.69 -10.79 -3.84
C ARG A 8 -9.71 -10.12 -4.76
N VAL A 9 -10.86 -9.74 -4.23
CA VAL A 9 -11.99 -9.23 -5.02
C VAL A 9 -12.18 -7.72 -4.87
N PHE A 10 -11.93 -7.18 -3.70
CA PHE A 10 -12.15 -5.78 -3.38
C PHE A 10 -10.85 -5.07 -3.03
N ASN A 11 -10.79 -3.78 -3.33
CA ASN A 11 -9.60 -2.96 -3.07
C ASN A 11 -9.41 -2.55 -1.60
N MET A 12 -10.36 -2.89 -0.72
CA MET A 12 -10.34 -2.55 0.71
C MET A 12 -10.15 -1.04 0.99
N GLY A 13 -10.64 -0.17 0.10
CA GLY A 13 -10.52 1.29 0.22
C GLY A 13 -9.22 1.87 -0.36
N LEU A 14 -8.30 1.03 -0.86
CA LEU A 14 -7.07 1.47 -1.51
C LEU A 14 -7.22 1.42 -3.03
N GLY A 15 -7.62 2.53 -3.65
CA GLY A 15 -7.79 2.61 -5.10
C GLY A 15 -6.47 2.60 -5.88
N PHE A 16 -5.38 3.05 -5.27
CA PHE A 16 -4.08 3.17 -5.91
C PHE A 16 -2.93 3.08 -4.87
N LEU A 17 -1.77 2.60 -5.30
CA LEU A 17 -0.55 2.50 -4.48
C LEU A 17 0.62 3.15 -5.22
N LEU A 18 1.35 4.04 -4.53
CA LEU A 18 2.62 4.57 -4.99
C LEU A 18 3.76 3.93 -4.20
N ILE A 19 4.80 3.50 -4.91
CA ILE A 19 6.05 3.02 -4.32
C ILE A 19 7.09 4.10 -4.55
N VAL A 20 7.63 4.64 -3.46
CA VAL A 20 8.58 5.75 -3.47
C VAL A 20 9.78 5.44 -2.56
N PRO A 21 10.94 6.08 -2.78
CA PRO A 21 12.04 6.05 -1.81
C PRO A 21 11.56 6.48 -0.42
N PRO A 22 12.10 5.90 0.67
CA PRO A 22 11.66 6.23 2.03
C PRO A 22 11.76 7.73 2.36
N ASP A 23 12.80 8.39 1.85
CA ASP A 23 13.07 9.81 2.11
C ASP A 23 12.09 10.75 1.37
N ASP A 24 11.39 10.25 0.34
CA ASP A 24 10.40 11.01 -0.42
C ASP A 24 8.97 10.81 0.10
N ALA A 25 8.75 9.84 1.00
CA ALA A 25 7.41 9.39 1.39
C ALA A 25 6.54 10.50 1.99
N ASP A 26 7.13 11.32 2.87
CA ASP A 26 6.41 12.41 3.53
C ASP A 26 6.07 13.53 2.53
N GLY A 27 7.04 13.93 1.71
CA GLY A 27 6.83 14.97 0.68
C GLY A 27 5.79 14.58 -0.37
N VAL A 28 5.77 13.32 -0.79
CA VAL A 28 4.74 12.79 -1.71
C VAL A 28 3.37 12.76 -1.04
N SER A 29 3.29 12.36 0.23
CA SER A 29 2.04 12.35 0.98
C SER A 29 1.46 13.75 1.13
N ASP A 30 2.30 14.73 1.48
CA ASP A 30 1.89 16.13 1.61
C ASP A 30 1.43 16.73 0.27
N ALA A 31 2.13 16.43 -0.82
CA ALA A 31 1.76 16.91 -2.15
C ALA A 31 0.38 16.38 -2.59
N LEU A 32 0.12 15.09 -2.37
CA LEU A 32 -1.15 14.44 -2.69
C LEU A 32 -2.28 14.95 -1.78
N ALA A 33 -2.02 15.09 -0.47
CA ALA A 33 -2.99 15.68 0.46
C ALA A 33 -3.32 17.13 0.07
N GLY A 34 -2.32 17.93 -0.34
CA GLY A 34 -2.50 19.28 -0.85
C GLY A 34 -3.30 19.35 -2.16
N ALA A 35 -3.27 18.28 -2.96
CA ALA A 35 -4.11 18.11 -4.15
C ALA A 35 -5.54 17.63 -3.85
N GLY A 36 -5.87 17.37 -2.58
CA GLY A 36 -7.20 16.93 -2.12
C GLY A 36 -7.38 15.42 -2.03
N GLU A 37 -6.32 14.63 -2.21
CA GLU A 37 -6.38 13.17 -2.09
C GLU A 37 -6.35 12.70 -0.64
N GLN A 38 -6.95 11.54 -0.38
CA GLN A 38 -6.79 10.83 0.89
C GLN A 38 -5.63 9.84 0.77
N VAL A 39 -4.59 10.04 1.59
CA VAL A 39 -3.36 9.26 1.52
C VAL A 39 -3.03 8.68 2.88
N CYS A 40 -2.55 7.45 2.89
CA CYS A 40 -2.01 6.81 4.07
C CYS A 40 -0.73 6.04 3.74
N ARG A 41 0.12 5.84 4.74
CA ARG A 41 1.29 4.97 4.61
C ARG A 41 0.83 3.52 4.77
N VAL A 42 0.83 2.77 3.68
CA VAL A 42 0.30 1.39 3.66
C VAL A 42 1.32 0.37 4.17
N GLY A 43 2.61 0.55 3.86
CA GLY A 43 3.64 -0.42 4.25
C GLY A 43 5.00 -0.12 3.62
N SER A 44 5.81 -1.17 3.45
CA SER A 44 7.13 -1.09 2.82
C SER A 44 7.41 -2.29 1.93
N ILE A 45 8.27 -2.11 0.92
CA ILE A 45 8.75 -3.21 0.08
C ILE A 45 9.97 -3.84 0.74
N THR A 46 9.94 -5.17 0.88
CA THR A 46 11.03 -5.96 1.45
C THR A 46 11.48 -7.04 0.48
N GLY A 47 12.64 -7.64 0.73
CA GLY A 47 13.11 -8.79 -0.04
C GLY A 47 12.23 -10.01 0.23
N ARG A 48 11.75 -10.66 -0.85
CA ARG A 48 10.89 -11.85 -0.76
C ARG A 48 11.69 -13.11 -1.06
N LYS A 49 11.49 -14.20 -0.29
CA LYS A 49 11.92 -15.55 -0.69
C LYS A 49 10.87 -16.17 -1.61
N ASP A 50 11.25 -17.12 -2.46
CA ASP A 50 10.30 -17.73 -3.41
C ASP A 50 9.13 -18.46 -2.73
N SER A 51 9.33 -18.96 -1.51
CA SER A 51 8.29 -19.63 -0.72
C SER A 51 7.32 -18.67 -0.02
N ASP A 52 7.68 -17.40 0.11
CA ASP A 52 6.92 -16.44 0.91
C ASP A 52 5.80 -15.82 0.07
N PRO A 53 4.63 -15.54 0.65
CA PRO A 53 3.56 -14.90 -0.07
C PRO A 53 3.99 -13.51 -0.57
N PRO A 54 3.45 -13.02 -1.69
CA PRO A 54 3.84 -11.74 -2.27
C PRO A 54 3.43 -10.52 -1.43
N VAL A 55 2.46 -10.69 -0.53
CA VAL A 55 1.98 -9.67 0.41
C VAL A 55 1.81 -10.33 1.76
N ILE A 56 2.28 -9.65 2.81
CA ILE A 56 2.13 -10.06 4.21
C ILE A 56 1.42 -8.89 4.91
N PHE A 57 0.46 -9.22 5.77
CA PHE A 57 -0.20 -8.27 6.65
C PHE A 57 0.39 -8.43 8.04
N ASP A 58 1.03 -7.38 8.54
CA ASP A 58 1.67 -7.33 9.86
C ASP A 58 0.73 -6.77 10.93
#